data_AF-A0A239JCH2-F1
#
_entry.id   AF-A0A239JCH2-F1
#
_cell.length_a   1.000
_cell.length_b   1.000
_cell.length_c   1.000
_cell.angle_alpha   90.00
_cell.angle_beta   90.00
_cell.angle_gamma   90.00
#
_symmetry.space_group_name_H-M   'P 1'
#
loop_
_entity.id
_entity.type
_entity.pdbx_description
1 polymer ?
#
loop_
_entity_poly.entity_id
_entity_poly.type
_entity_poly.pdbx_seq_one_letter_code
_entity_poly.pdbx_strand_id
1 'polypeptide(L)'
;IEDGKEQLRSHFKSRLAEDTRSRVERWKEEAVYPYTGEPDSPIQRAERQVFDIVALNVAKAMPEFETLDPRNKRFQLRMLKQGVENSPEEIQLIMTEVLGLPKHKQEELAKLLRKTTLASIISSAKMVADRLEFLTGLEAMLFDTDLKKHLKERSQLHKIVAENTWLFGEQFALTVSDQSLTEVLRKHLKEMGSDAIVDKPVKRLDGTTGIVDLFLTRKVPSARADERDYLIVELKAPSVKIGQKETGQVRSYAFAIQGDERFRNIKARWEFWVVSNDLMPFAKEEVSSSDRPYGMLHRKDGLQIWVRTWSEILNDCRTRLQLFEKELNYNADRDESLAFLQKTYAKILAGTEDSESGAEAPGEGDATADDESTDS
;
A
#
# COMPACT_ATOMS: atom_id res chain seq x y z
N ILE A 1 -13.61 21.58 38.96
CA ILE A 1 -12.61 20.47 38.87
C ILE A 1 -11.82 20.53 37.56
N GLU A 2 -12.45 20.90 36.45
CA GLU A 2 -11.81 21.07 35.13
C GLU A 2 -10.83 22.26 35.09
N ASP A 3 -11.25 23.39 35.69
CA ASP A 3 -10.47 24.63 35.83
C ASP A 3 -9.14 24.43 36.60
N GLY A 4 -9.16 23.58 37.63
CA GLY A 4 -7.97 23.24 38.41
C GLY A 4 -6.96 22.38 37.64
N LYS A 5 -7.43 21.52 36.71
CA LYS A 5 -6.55 20.69 35.87
C LYS A 5 -5.92 21.49 34.73
N GLU A 6 -6.62 22.49 34.20
CA GLU A 6 -6.08 23.45 33.23
C GLU A 6 -5.06 24.41 33.86
N GLN A 7 -5.34 24.94 35.06
CA GLN A 7 -4.36 25.72 35.80
C GLN A 7 -3.12 24.89 36.16
N LEU A 8 -3.28 23.63 36.58
CA LEU A 8 -2.15 22.72 36.83
C LEU A 8 -1.32 22.47 35.56
N ARG A 9 -1.93 22.22 34.40
CA ARG A 9 -1.21 21.99 33.14
C ARG A 9 -0.55 23.26 32.58
N SER A 10 -1.21 24.39 32.68
CA SER A 10 -0.66 25.72 32.38
C SER A 10 0.58 25.99 33.23
N HIS A 11 0.45 25.77 34.53
CA HIS A 11 1.52 25.90 35.50
C HIS A 11 2.66 24.90 35.26
N PHE A 12 2.39 23.63 34.89
CA PHE A 12 3.45 22.66 34.55
C PHE A 12 4.19 23.01 33.26
N LYS A 13 3.51 23.54 32.22
CA LYS A 13 4.18 23.96 30.98
C LYS A 13 4.91 25.28 31.13
N SER A 14 4.35 26.24 31.88
CA SER A 14 5.04 27.47 32.27
C SER A 14 6.27 27.13 33.10
N ARG A 15 6.13 26.29 34.14
CA ARG A 15 7.25 25.79 34.93
C ARG A 15 8.26 25.04 34.10
N LEU A 16 7.85 24.19 33.16
CA LEU A 16 8.81 23.47 32.33
C LEU A 16 9.61 24.44 31.44
N ALA A 17 8.96 25.40 30.79
CA ALA A 17 9.63 26.40 29.97
C ALA A 17 10.48 27.39 30.80
N GLU A 18 10.04 27.71 32.01
CA GLU A 18 10.74 28.56 32.97
C GLU A 18 11.92 27.80 33.62
N ASP A 19 11.77 26.52 33.90
CA ASP A 19 12.84 25.60 34.32
C ASP A 19 13.86 25.43 33.20
N THR A 20 13.41 25.26 31.95
CA THR A 20 14.26 25.22 30.76
C THR A 20 15.08 26.50 30.66
N ARG A 21 14.41 27.65 30.66
CA ARG A 21 15.06 28.95 30.52
C ARG A 21 16.02 29.22 31.68
N SER A 22 15.58 29.00 32.92
CA SER A 22 16.42 29.23 34.11
C SER A 22 17.62 28.29 34.23
N ARG A 23 17.53 27.04 33.72
CA ARG A 23 18.66 26.11 33.68
C ARG A 23 19.63 26.44 32.55
N VAL A 24 19.12 26.77 31.37
CA VAL A 24 19.96 27.20 30.24
C VAL A 24 20.71 28.49 30.58
N GLU A 25 20.06 29.48 31.21
CA GLU A 25 20.74 30.69 31.66
C GLU A 25 21.81 30.39 32.72
N ARG A 26 21.55 29.50 33.69
CA ARG A 26 22.58 29.04 34.62
C ARG A 26 23.76 28.37 33.93
N TRP A 27 23.52 27.54 32.92
CA TRP A 27 24.61 26.93 32.15
C TRP A 27 25.41 27.96 31.34
N LYS A 28 24.79 29.06 30.90
CA LYS A 28 25.49 30.19 30.27
C LYS A 28 26.33 30.96 31.29
N GLU A 29 25.77 31.26 32.47
CA GLU A 29 26.48 31.91 33.59
C GLU A 29 27.68 31.08 34.09
N GLU A 30 27.51 29.76 34.22
CA GLU A 30 28.57 28.80 34.56
C GLU A 30 29.58 28.60 33.40
N ALA A 31 29.35 29.22 32.24
CA ALA A 31 30.13 29.06 31.01
C ALA A 31 30.28 27.59 30.56
N VAL A 32 29.29 26.74 30.84
CA VAL A 32 29.25 25.32 30.46
C VAL A 32 28.36 25.05 29.24
N TYR A 33 27.48 26.00 28.89
CA TYR A 33 26.62 25.94 27.71
C TYR A 33 27.45 25.90 26.41
N PRO A 34 27.17 24.99 25.45
CA PRO A 34 28.11 24.70 24.36
C PRO A 34 27.90 25.54 23.09
N TYR A 35 26.92 26.45 23.08
CA TYR A 35 26.71 27.39 21.97
C TYR A 35 27.16 28.80 22.35
N THR A 36 27.68 29.52 21.36
CA THR A 36 28.16 30.90 21.49
C THR A 36 27.35 31.83 20.60
N GLY A 37 27.10 33.05 21.07
CA GLY A 37 26.36 34.07 20.33
C GLY A 37 24.89 33.72 20.08
N GLU A 38 24.22 34.53 19.27
CA GLU A 38 22.88 34.23 18.77
C GLU A 38 22.94 33.19 17.64
N PRO A 39 21.82 32.51 17.32
CA PRO A 39 21.78 31.59 16.21
C PRO A 39 21.71 32.32 14.85
N ASP A 40 22.61 31.97 13.95
CA ASP A 40 22.84 32.57 12.64
C ASP A 40 21.84 32.09 11.56
N SER A 41 21.11 30.99 11.80
CA SER A 41 20.15 30.41 10.84
C SER A 41 18.95 29.74 11.50
N PRO A 42 17.84 29.53 10.76
CA PRO A 42 16.71 28.72 11.25
C PRO A 42 17.09 27.30 11.66
N ILE A 43 18.03 26.68 10.93
CA ILE A 43 18.53 25.33 11.23
C ILE A 43 19.30 25.35 12.56
N GLN A 44 20.19 26.32 12.76
CA GLN A 44 20.93 26.44 14.00
C GLN A 44 20.01 26.78 15.19
N ARG A 45 18.91 27.52 14.97
CA ARG A 45 17.87 27.72 15.99
C ARG A 45 17.21 26.41 16.40
N ALA A 46 16.81 25.59 15.43
CA ALA A 46 16.19 24.31 15.69
C ALA A 46 17.17 23.37 16.42
N GLU A 47 18.41 23.26 15.95
CA GLU A 47 19.46 22.46 16.57
C GLU A 47 19.68 22.84 18.05
N ARG A 48 19.77 24.15 18.36
CA ARG A 48 19.90 24.63 19.74
C ARG A 48 18.68 24.30 20.59
N GLN A 49 17.46 24.39 20.03
CA GLN A 49 16.24 23.99 20.73
C GLN A 49 16.19 22.48 21.02
N VAL A 50 16.64 21.65 20.07
CA VAL A 50 16.80 20.20 20.27
C VAL A 50 17.77 19.93 21.40
N PHE A 51 18.94 20.55 21.32
CA PHE A 51 19.96 20.45 22.34
C PHE A 51 19.42 20.81 23.73
N ASP A 52 18.77 21.97 23.89
CA ASP A 52 18.26 22.45 25.18
C ASP A 52 17.31 21.43 25.82
N ILE A 53 16.38 20.88 25.03
CA ILE A 53 15.38 19.93 25.52
C ILE A 53 16.02 18.60 25.91
N VAL A 54 16.93 18.07 25.08
CA VAL A 54 17.63 16.83 25.39
C VAL A 54 18.51 17.02 26.63
N ALA A 55 19.25 18.13 26.72
CA ALA A 55 20.12 18.45 27.85
C ALA A 55 19.33 18.54 29.16
N LEU A 56 18.13 19.13 29.12
CA LEU A 56 17.25 19.21 30.28
C LEU A 56 16.71 17.86 30.72
N ASN A 57 16.34 17.00 29.77
CA ASN A 57 15.87 15.65 30.10
C ASN A 57 17.00 14.81 30.71
N VAL A 58 18.22 14.93 30.19
CA VAL A 58 19.40 14.30 30.78
C VAL A 58 19.64 14.83 32.20
N ALA A 59 19.62 16.15 32.39
CA ALA A 59 19.80 16.78 33.70
C ALA A 59 18.68 16.45 34.71
N LYS A 60 17.49 16.09 34.23
CA LYS A 60 16.37 15.61 35.08
C LYS A 60 16.49 14.12 35.41
N ALA A 61 16.92 13.31 34.45
CA ALA A 61 17.14 11.88 34.63
C ALA A 61 18.36 11.58 35.52
N MET A 62 19.32 12.52 35.58
CA MET A 62 20.54 12.41 36.35
C MET A 62 20.64 13.57 37.36
N PRO A 63 20.08 13.43 38.58
CA PRO A 63 20.12 14.49 39.59
C PRO A 63 21.54 14.97 39.94
N GLU A 64 22.52 14.06 39.88
CA GLU A 64 23.94 14.36 40.12
C GLU A 64 24.59 15.23 39.03
N PHE A 65 23.95 15.36 37.86
CA PHE A 65 24.46 16.15 36.74
C PHE A 65 24.68 17.62 37.12
N GLU A 66 23.79 18.17 37.95
CA GLU A 66 23.91 19.57 38.39
C GLU A 66 25.05 19.78 39.39
N THR A 67 25.45 18.74 40.12
CA THR A 67 26.52 18.77 41.11
C THR A 67 27.90 18.43 40.54
N LEU A 68 27.98 18.08 39.25
CA LEU A 68 29.24 17.86 38.56
C LEU A 68 30.09 19.13 38.55
N ASP A 69 31.41 18.98 38.57
CA ASP A 69 32.31 20.10 38.38
C ASP A 69 32.12 20.73 36.97
N PRO A 70 32.39 22.03 36.81
CA PRO A 70 32.14 22.75 35.56
C PRO A 70 32.86 22.17 34.34
N ARG A 71 34.01 21.50 34.52
CA ARG A 71 34.76 20.89 33.40
C ARG A 71 34.03 19.65 32.89
N ASN A 72 33.56 18.80 33.78
CA ASN A 72 32.80 17.60 33.43
C ASN A 72 31.40 17.94 32.90
N LYS A 73 30.70 18.92 33.50
CA LYS A 73 29.41 19.41 32.99
C LYS A 73 29.55 19.95 31.56
N ARG A 74 30.58 20.76 31.29
CA ARG A 74 30.89 21.28 29.95
C ARG A 74 31.23 20.17 28.95
N PHE A 75 32.00 19.17 29.37
CA PHE A 75 32.34 18.02 28.53
C PHE A 75 31.09 17.23 28.11
N GLN A 76 30.21 16.90 29.07
CA GLN A 76 28.98 16.16 28.79
C GLN A 76 28.01 16.95 27.90
N LEU A 77 27.84 18.25 28.16
CA LEU A 77 27.03 19.12 27.29
C LEU A 77 27.62 19.24 25.88
N ARG A 78 28.95 19.29 25.72
CA ARG A 78 29.57 19.26 24.38
C ARG A 78 29.38 17.92 23.67
N MET A 79 29.43 16.80 24.39
CA MET A 79 29.14 15.49 23.81
C MET A 79 27.69 15.35 23.38
N LEU A 80 26.77 15.89 24.17
CA LEU A 80 25.36 15.95 23.79
C LEU A 80 25.14 16.81 22.55
N LYS A 81 25.79 17.99 22.50
CA LYS A 81 25.80 18.85 21.32
C LYS A 81 26.35 18.11 20.11
N GLN A 82 27.51 17.46 20.23
CA GLN A 82 28.10 16.66 19.16
C GLN A 82 27.14 15.54 18.71
N GLY A 83 26.44 14.91 19.65
CA GLY A 83 25.42 13.91 19.35
C GLY A 83 24.26 14.47 18.52
N VAL A 84 23.82 15.70 18.80
CA VAL A 84 22.77 16.39 18.02
C VAL A 84 23.30 16.88 16.67
N GLU A 85 24.49 17.50 16.63
CA GLU A 85 25.12 18.02 15.40
C GLU A 85 25.54 16.93 14.41
N ASN A 86 25.93 15.76 14.91
CA ASN A 86 26.34 14.61 14.08
C ASN A 86 25.27 13.53 14.04
N SER A 87 24.06 13.83 14.52
CA SER A 87 22.91 13.01 14.22
C SER A 87 22.70 12.97 12.71
N PRO A 88 22.35 11.81 12.12
CA PRO A 88 21.94 11.71 10.72
C PRO A 88 20.91 12.78 10.36
N GLU A 89 20.93 13.26 9.11
CA GLU A 89 20.02 14.31 8.62
C GLU A 89 18.55 13.96 8.91
N GLU A 90 18.19 12.67 8.83
CA GLU A 90 16.85 12.18 9.12
C GLU A 90 16.45 12.40 10.59
N ILE A 91 17.38 12.22 11.53
CA ILE A 91 17.10 12.47 12.95
C ILE A 91 16.96 13.97 13.22
N GLN A 92 17.80 14.80 12.59
CA GLN A 92 17.71 16.25 12.72
C GLN A 92 16.37 16.78 12.19
N LEU A 93 15.93 16.26 11.05
CA LEU A 93 14.61 16.57 10.46
C LEU A 93 13.48 16.16 11.41
N ILE A 94 13.46 14.90 11.88
CA ILE A 94 12.41 14.40 12.79
C ILE A 94 12.33 15.26 14.06
N MET A 95 13.47 15.56 14.67
CA MET A 95 13.50 16.35 15.90
C MET A 95 13.03 17.79 15.65
N THR A 96 13.47 18.41 14.55
CA THR A 96 13.04 19.76 14.16
C THR A 96 11.53 19.84 13.97
N GLU A 97 10.94 18.88 13.24
CA GLU A 97 9.50 18.82 13.00
C GLU A 97 8.72 18.63 14.30
N VAL A 98 9.14 17.69 15.16
CA VAL A 98 8.46 17.41 16.44
C VAL A 98 8.50 18.62 17.39
N LEU A 99 9.63 19.33 17.45
CA LEU A 99 9.78 20.51 18.31
C LEU A 99 9.08 21.74 17.75
N GLY A 100 9.02 21.88 16.43
CA GLY A 100 8.29 22.93 15.73
C GLY A 100 6.77 22.82 15.86
N LEU A 101 6.23 21.66 16.29
CA LEU A 101 4.80 21.46 16.46
C LEU A 101 4.19 22.48 17.45
N PRO A 102 3.06 23.11 17.12
CA PRO A 102 2.30 23.90 18.07
C PRO A 102 1.91 23.08 19.32
N LYS A 103 1.80 23.75 20.47
CA LYS A 103 1.50 23.13 21.77
C LYS A 103 0.29 22.18 21.76
N HIS A 104 -0.75 22.49 20.98
CA HIS A 104 -1.93 21.63 20.85
C HIS A 104 -1.65 20.35 20.04
N LYS A 105 -0.85 20.43 18.97
CA LYS A 105 -0.40 19.28 18.18
C LYS A 105 0.54 18.36 18.96
N GLN A 106 1.42 18.93 19.79
CA GLN A 106 2.24 18.13 20.71
C GLN A 106 1.35 17.33 21.69
N GLU A 107 0.24 17.92 22.17
CA GLU A 107 -0.72 17.21 23.03
C GLU A 107 -1.49 16.12 22.29
N GLU A 108 -1.88 16.35 21.03
CA GLU A 108 -2.48 15.34 20.16
C GLU A 108 -1.53 14.16 19.92
N LEU A 109 -0.27 14.44 19.56
CA LEU A 109 0.76 13.42 19.37
C LEU A 109 0.99 12.60 20.65
N ALA A 110 1.11 13.26 21.80
CA ALA A 110 1.27 12.57 23.07
C ALA A 110 0.04 11.69 23.42
N LYS A 111 -1.18 12.13 23.09
CA LYS A 111 -2.40 11.32 23.26
C LYS A 111 -2.41 10.11 22.33
N LEU A 112 -1.95 10.25 21.09
CA LEU A 112 -1.82 9.14 20.13
C LEU A 112 -0.78 8.12 20.61
N LEU A 113 0.40 8.57 21.04
CA LEU A 113 1.49 7.71 21.52
C LEU A 113 1.16 6.94 22.81
N ARG A 114 0.13 7.35 23.55
CA ARG A 114 -0.41 6.57 24.69
C ARG A 114 -1.29 5.41 24.26
N LYS A 115 -1.78 5.41 23.02
CA LYS A 115 -2.72 4.41 22.49
C LYS A 115 -2.09 3.50 21.43
N THR A 116 -1.04 3.96 20.76
CA THR A 116 -0.34 3.23 19.70
C THR A 116 1.13 3.61 19.67
N THR A 117 1.94 2.92 18.86
CA THR A 117 3.37 3.20 18.72
C THR A 117 3.64 4.24 17.64
N LEU A 118 4.75 4.98 17.75
CA LEU A 118 5.20 5.88 16.69
C LEU A 118 5.41 5.12 15.37
N ALA A 119 5.96 3.90 15.43
CA ALA A 119 6.15 3.05 14.27
C ALA A 119 4.81 2.78 13.54
N SER A 120 3.74 2.42 14.27
CA SER A 120 2.41 2.18 13.69
C SER A 120 1.79 3.44 13.06
N ILE A 121 1.97 4.60 13.68
CA ILE A 121 1.53 5.89 13.12
C ILE A 121 2.26 6.16 11.79
N ILE A 122 3.59 6.01 11.79
CA ILE A 122 4.42 6.20 10.60
C ILE A 122 4.02 5.22 9.50
N SER A 123 3.87 3.93 9.81
CA SER A 123 3.46 2.92 8.83
C SER A 123 2.10 3.24 8.20
N SER A 124 1.17 3.80 8.98
CA SER A 124 -0.16 4.15 8.49
C SER A 124 -0.12 5.37 7.56
N ALA A 125 0.61 6.42 7.95
CA ALA A 125 0.81 7.61 7.11
C ALA A 125 1.60 7.25 5.83
N LYS A 126 2.65 6.45 5.97
CA LYS A 126 3.46 5.95 4.85
C LYS A 126 2.63 5.12 3.88
N MET A 127 1.77 4.22 4.36
CA MET A 127 0.89 3.44 3.49
C MET A 127 0.02 4.32 2.61
N VAL A 128 -0.52 5.42 3.15
CA VAL A 128 -1.31 6.36 2.36
C VAL A 128 -0.43 7.12 1.37
N ALA A 129 0.71 7.67 1.82
CA ALA A 129 1.62 8.42 0.97
C ALA A 129 2.13 7.57 -0.22
N ASP A 130 2.60 6.34 0.06
CA ASP A 130 3.07 5.41 -0.97
C ASP A 130 1.96 5.08 -1.99
N ARG A 131 0.71 5.00 -1.56
CA ARG A 131 -0.44 4.80 -2.47
C ARG A 131 -0.74 6.03 -3.32
N LEU A 132 -0.63 7.23 -2.78
CA LEU A 132 -0.79 8.48 -3.55
C LEU A 132 0.31 8.59 -4.61
N GLU A 133 1.57 8.36 -4.23
CA GLU A 133 2.71 8.28 -5.15
C GLU A 133 2.49 7.22 -6.24
N PHE A 134 2.02 6.04 -5.83
CA PHE A 134 1.72 4.97 -6.76
C PHE A 134 0.66 5.36 -7.78
N LEU A 135 -0.44 6.01 -7.37
CA LEU A 135 -1.50 6.42 -8.29
C LEU A 135 -1.01 7.45 -9.32
N THR A 136 -0.23 8.43 -8.88
CA THR A 136 0.34 9.45 -9.76
C THR A 136 1.34 8.84 -10.74
N GLY A 137 2.24 7.99 -10.26
CA GLY A 137 3.19 7.30 -11.12
C GLY A 137 2.52 6.34 -12.10
N LEU A 138 1.52 5.58 -11.65
CA LEU A 138 0.81 4.63 -12.50
C LEU A 138 0.01 5.37 -13.58
N GLU A 139 -0.64 6.48 -13.24
CA GLU A 139 -1.31 7.34 -14.22
C GLU A 139 -0.32 7.83 -15.29
N ALA A 140 0.86 8.32 -14.89
CA ALA A 140 1.89 8.72 -15.83
C ALA A 140 2.30 7.57 -16.76
N MET A 141 2.56 6.37 -16.23
CA MET A 141 2.90 5.20 -17.04
C MET A 141 1.78 4.76 -18.01
N LEU A 142 0.52 4.90 -17.60
CA LEU A 142 -0.64 4.47 -18.38
C LEU A 142 -1.01 5.45 -19.49
N PHE A 143 -0.83 6.76 -19.27
CA PHE A 143 -1.37 7.81 -20.16
C PHE A 143 -0.31 8.64 -20.88
N ASP A 144 0.93 8.68 -20.40
CA ASP A 144 2.01 9.35 -21.13
C ASP A 144 2.30 8.65 -22.45
N THR A 145 2.40 9.41 -23.54
CA THR A 145 2.46 8.85 -24.90
C THR A 145 3.72 8.03 -25.15
N ASP A 146 4.83 8.34 -24.48
CA ASP A 146 6.08 7.64 -24.67
C ASP A 146 6.18 6.45 -23.72
N LEU A 147 5.84 6.62 -22.44
CA LEU A 147 5.86 5.52 -21.47
C LEU A 147 4.87 4.41 -21.83
N LYS A 148 3.65 4.78 -22.23
CA LYS A 148 2.55 3.86 -22.53
C LYS A 148 2.91 2.84 -23.62
N LYS A 149 3.71 3.23 -24.61
CA LYS A 149 4.12 2.35 -25.74
C LYS A 149 5.06 1.24 -25.27
N HIS A 150 5.81 1.47 -24.20
CA HIS A 150 6.81 0.56 -23.69
C HIS A 150 6.30 -0.30 -22.52
N LEU A 151 5.14 0.05 -21.95
CA LEU A 151 4.54 -0.70 -20.86
C LEU A 151 3.90 -2.01 -21.34
N LYS A 152 4.53 -3.13 -21.00
CA LYS A 152 4.06 -4.48 -21.35
C LYS A 152 2.98 -4.95 -20.38
N GLU A 153 1.92 -5.57 -20.92
CA GLU A 153 0.79 -6.09 -20.14
C GLU A 153 1.23 -7.12 -19.10
N ARG A 154 1.70 -8.30 -19.52
CA ARG A 154 1.98 -9.42 -18.62
C ARG A 154 3.25 -9.26 -17.80
N SER A 155 4.34 -8.87 -18.44
CA SER A 155 5.65 -8.84 -17.78
C SER A 155 5.83 -7.65 -16.83
N GLN A 156 5.00 -6.60 -16.95
CA GLN A 156 5.14 -5.36 -16.18
C GLN A 156 3.83 -4.93 -15.52
N LEU A 157 2.84 -4.47 -16.31
CA LEU A 157 1.61 -3.89 -15.77
C LEU A 157 0.89 -4.86 -14.82
N HIS A 158 0.76 -6.11 -15.22
CA HIS A 158 0.15 -7.14 -14.40
C HIS A 158 0.91 -7.33 -13.08
N LYS A 159 2.23 -7.59 -13.11
CA LYS A 159 3.03 -7.79 -11.89
C LYS A 159 2.93 -6.60 -10.93
N ILE A 160 2.99 -5.37 -11.46
CA ILE A 160 2.81 -4.14 -10.66
C ILE A 160 1.42 -4.09 -10.01
N VAL A 161 0.36 -4.39 -10.77
CA VAL A 161 -1.03 -4.34 -10.29
C VAL A 161 -1.34 -5.48 -9.32
N ALA A 162 -0.73 -6.64 -9.52
CA ALA A 162 -0.83 -7.81 -8.64
C ALA A 162 -0.31 -7.52 -7.22
N GLU A 163 0.74 -6.70 -7.09
CA GLU A 163 1.21 -6.21 -5.79
C GLU A 163 0.31 -5.12 -5.18
N ASN A 164 -0.63 -4.58 -5.96
CA ASN A 164 -1.47 -3.43 -5.60
C ASN A 164 -2.97 -3.71 -5.76
N THR A 165 -3.44 -4.88 -5.32
CA THR A 165 -4.85 -5.30 -5.45
C THR A 165 -5.87 -4.37 -4.77
N TRP A 166 -5.42 -3.50 -3.86
CA TRP A 166 -6.23 -2.43 -3.25
C TRP A 166 -6.77 -1.43 -4.29
N LEU A 167 -6.20 -1.37 -5.50
CA LEU A 167 -6.73 -0.59 -6.63
C LEU A 167 -8.18 -0.95 -6.96
N PHE A 168 -8.54 -2.22 -6.80
CA PHE A 168 -9.90 -2.71 -7.09
C PHE A 168 -10.84 -2.64 -5.88
N GLY A 169 -10.36 -2.10 -4.75
CA GLY A 169 -11.10 -1.93 -3.50
C GLY A 169 -10.31 -2.44 -2.30
N GLU A 170 -10.42 -1.75 -1.16
CA GLU A 170 -9.69 -2.12 0.08
C GLU A 170 -10.01 -3.54 0.55
N GLN A 171 -11.23 -4.02 0.26
CA GLN A 171 -11.65 -5.36 0.61
C GLN A 171 -10.84 -6.48 -0.08
N PHE A 172 -10.08 -6.15 -1.15
CA PHE A 172 -9.29 -7.09 -1.94
C PHE A 172 -7.77 -7.02 -1.68
N ALA A 173 -7.30 -6.08 -0.86
CA ALA A 173 -5.89 -5.69 -0.70
C ALA A 173 -4.90 -6.78 -0.24
N LEU A 174 -5.36 -8.01 0.04
CA LEU A 174 -4.55 -9.11 0.57
C LEU A 174 -4.82 -10.44 -0.16
N THR A 175 -5.21 -10.39 -1.43
CA THR A 175 -5.39 -11.60 -2.26
C THR A 175 -4.17 -11.89 -3.11
N VAL A 176 -3.86 -13.18 -3.30
CA VAL A 176 -2.83 -13.69 -4.22
C VAL A 176 -3.34 -13.65 -5.67
N SER A 177 -2.52 -13.16 -6.60
CA SER A 177 -2.77 -13.08 -8.05
C SER A 177 -2.37 -14.35 -8.82
N ASP A 178 -2.73 -14.44 -10.10
CA ASP A 178 -2.42 -15.53 -11.05
C ASP A 178 -3.00 -16.92 -10.73
N GLN A 179 -4.22 -17.19 -11.21
CA GLN A 179 -4.84 -18.50 -11.04
C GLN A 179 -5.56 -18.97 -12.31
N SER A 180 -5.37 -20.25 -12.66
CA SER A 180 -6.25 -20.90 -13.64
C SER A 180 -7.67 -21.00 -13.08
N LEU A 181 -8.69 -21.06 -13.93
CA LEU A 181 -10.08 -21.27 -13.48
C LEU A 181 -10.24 -22.54 -12.62
N THR A 182 -9.44 -23.57 -12.89
CA THR A 182 -9.38 -24.79 -12.08
C THR A 182 -8.84 -24.50 -10.69
N GLU A 183 -7.82 -23.66 -10.57
CA GLU A 183 -7.25 -23.26 -9.29
C GLU A 183 -8.20 -22.34 -8.50
N VAL A 184 -8.90 -21.46 -9.21
CA VAL A 184 -10.02 -20.68 -8.67
C VAL A 184 -11.08 -21.61 -8.06
N LEU A 185 -11.47 -22.67 -8.77
CA LEU A 185 -12.42 -23.66 -8.25
C LEU A 185 -11.88 -24.39 -7.02
N ARG A 186 -10.62 -24.84 -7.03
CA ARG A 186 -10.00 -25.49 -5.87
C ARG A 186 -10.00 -24.59 -4.65
N LYS A 187 -9.60 -23.33 -4.82
CA LYS A 187 -9.59 -22.34 -3.74
C LYS A 187 -11.01 -22.06 -3.24
N HIS A 188 -11.97 -21.90 -4.15
CA HIS A 188 -13.38 -21.74 -3.82
C HIS A 188 -13.89 -22.90 -2.95
N LEU A 189 -13.65 -24.16 -3.34
CA LEU A 189 -14.07 -25.34 -2.59
C LEU A 189 -13.39 -25.44 -1.22
N LYS A 190 -12.07 -25.17 -1.16
CA LYS A 190 -11.29 -25.18 0.08
C LYS A 190 -11.77 -24.11 1.07
N GLU A 191 -12.00 -22.89 0.61
CA GLU A 191 -12.50 -21.79 1.46
C GLU A 191 -13.92 -22.04 1.98
N MET A 192 -14.66 -22.93 1.31
CA MET A 192 -15.99 -23.37 1.71
C MET A 192 -15.99 -24.65 2.57
N GLY A 193 -14.82 -25.23 2.83
CA GLY A 193 -14.69 -26.48 3.60
C GLY A 193 -15.27 -27.70 2.87
N SER A 194 -15.31 -27.68 1.54
CA SER A 194 -15.76 -28.80 0.71
C SER A 194 -14.58 -29.71 0.36
N ASP A 195 -14.75 -31.02 0.57
CA ASP A 195 -13.77 -32.06 0.22
C ASP A 195 -13.88 -32.54 -1.24
N ALA A 196 -14.63 -31.81 -2.08
CA ALA A 196 -14.82 -32.16 -3.48
C ALA A 196 -13.49 -32.13 -4.24
N ILE A 197 -13.12 -33.25 -4.87
CA ILE A 197 -11.89 -33.39 -5.64
C ILE A 197 -12.08 -32.75 -7.02
N VAL A 198 -11.24 -31.78 -7.36
CA VAL A 198 -11.20 -31.16 -8.70
C VAL A 198 -10.24 -31.95 -9.59
N ASP A 199 -10.74 -33.00 -10.22
CA ASP A 199 -10.01 -33.90 -11.13
C ASP A 199 -9.99 -33.38 -12.58
N LYS A 200 -11.05 -32.68 -13.01
CA LYS A 200 -11.20 -32.14 -14.37
C LYS A 200 -10.98 -30.63 -14.42
N PRO A 201 -10.25 -30.10 -15.41
CA PRO A 201 -10.03 -28.67 -15.56
C PRO A 201 -11.35 -27.94 -15.88
N VAL A 202 -11.49 -26.71 -15.39
CA VAL A 202 -12.58 -25.82 -15.80
C VAL A 202 -12.24 -25.26 -17.19
N LYS A 203 -13.12 -25.51 -18.15
CA LYS A 203 -12.95 -25.08 -19.54
C LYS A 203 -13.82 -23.87 -19.86
N ARG A 204 -13.29 -22.98 -20.69
CA ARG A 204 -14.02 -21.86 -21.31
C ARG A 204 -15.06 -22.38 -22.32
N LEU A 205 -15.92 -21.50 -22.80
CA LEU A 205 -16.92 -21.82 -23.83
C LEU A 205 -16.30 -22.36 -25.14
N ASP A 206 -15.05 -22.00 -25.44
CA ASP A 206 -14.29 -22.46 -26.60
C ASP A 206 -13.55 -23.79 -26.36
N GLY A 207 -13.70 -24.40 -25.17
CA GLY A 207 -13.06 -25.67 -24.81
C GLY A 207 -11.63 -25.55 -24.30
N THR A 208 -11.05 -24.34 -24.23
CA THR A 208 -9.69 -24.10 -23.72
C THR A 208 -9.66 -23.93 -22.21
N THR A 209 -8.52 -24.25 -21.57
CA THR A 209 -8.31 -23.94 -20.15
C THR A 209 -8.07 -22.44 -19.98
N GLY A 210 -8.85 -21.79 -19.11
CA GLY A 210 -8.73 -20.37 -18.87
C GLY A 210 -7.74 -20.01 -17.77
N ILE A 211 -6.79 -19.11 -18.07
CA ILE A 211 -5.96 -18.40 -17.09
C ILE A 211 -6.50 -16.97 -17.05
N VAL A 212 -6.96 -16.54 -15.89
CA VAL A 212 -7.34 -15.15 -15.63
C VAL A 212 -6.13 -14.42 -15.07
N ASP A 213 -6.01 -13.12 -15.32
CA ASP A 213 -4.87 -12.35 -14.80
C ASP A 213 -4.94 -12.26 -13.27
N LEU A 214 -6.05 -11.72 -12.74
CA LEU A 214 -6.24 -11.59 -11.29
C LEU A 214 -7.49 -12.32 -10.82
N PHE A 215 -7.35 -13.08 -9.74
CA PHE A 215 -8.46 -13.63 -8.97
C PHE A 215 -8.41 -13.12 -7.52
N LEU A 216 -9.37 -12.27 -7.19
CA LEU A 216 -9.44 -11.57 -5.91
C LEU A 216 -10.61 -12.08 -5.09
N THR A 217 -10.38 -12.31 -3.80
CA THR A 217 -11.40 -12.74 -2.84
C THR A 217 -11.51 -11.65 -1.80
N ARG A 218 -12.72 -11.22 -1.51
CA ARG A 218 -12.96 -10.28 -0.42
C ARG A 218 -12.49 -10.89 0.91
N LYS A 219 -11.59 -10.20 1.60
CA LYS A 219 -11.05 -10.66 2.90
C LYS A 219 -11.81 -10.13 4.11
N VAL A 220 -12.37 -8.92 4.01
CA VAL A 220 -13.10 -8.30 5.12
C VAL A 220 -14.50 -8.93 5.22
N PRO A 221 -14.98 -9.39 6.39
CA PRO A 221 -16.34 -9.88 6.53
C PRO A 221 -17.35 -8.86 5.99
N SER A 222 -18.28 -9.30 5.14
CA SER A 222 -19.38 -8.46 4.69
C SER A 222 -20.53 -8.55 5.69
N ALA A 223 -21.48 -7.60 5.65
CA ALA A 223 -22.72 -7.71 6.42
C ALA A 223 -23.50 -9.01 6.09
N ARG A 224 -23.13 -9.67 4.98
CA ARG A 224 -23.60 -10.97 4.51
C ARG A 224 -22.48 -11.97 4.77
N ALA A 225 -22.44 -12.54 5.97
CA ALA A 225 -21.36 -13.43 6.41
C ALA A 225 -21.35 -14.79 5.67
N ASP A 226 -22.51 -15.17 5.13
CA ASP A 226 -22.75 -16.40 4.35
C ASP A 226 -22.53 -16.24 2.85
N GLU A 227 -22.23 -15.03 2.37
CA GLU A 227 -21.95 -14.74 0.97
C GLU A 227 -20.46 -14.41 0.76
N ARG A 228 -19.85 -14.98 -0.27
CA ARG A 228 -18.47 -14.68 -0.68
C ARG A 228 -18.47 -13.77 -1.89
N ASP A 229 -17.62 -12.75 -1.89
CA ASP A 229 -17.44 -11.84 -3.04
C ASP A 229 -16.12 -12.20 -3.74
N TYR A 230 -16.21 -12.59 -5.01
CA TYR A 230 -15.09 -12.87 -5.89
C TYR A 230 -15.02 -11.82 -7.00
N LEU A 231 -13.82 -11.34 -7.29
CA LEU A 231 -13.54 -10.43 -8.38
C LEU A 231 -12.46 -11.05 -9.28
N ILE A 232 -12.81 -11.28 -10.54
CA ILE A 232 -11.87 -11.69 -11.59
C ILE A 232 -11.57 -10.47 -12.44
N VAL A 233 -10.29 -10.14 -12.63
CA VAL A 233 -9.87 -9.02 -13.48
C VAL A 233 -9.03 -9.56 -14.63
N GLU A 234 -9.45 -9.23 -15.85
CA GLU A 234 -8.65 -9.39 -17.07
C GLU A 234 -8.10 -8.01 -17.45
N LEU A 235 -6.79 -7.88 -17.44
CA LEU A 235 -6.08 -6.68 -17.81
C LEU A 235 -5.78 -6.70 -19.31
N LYS A 236 -5.77 -5.52 -19.92
CA LYS A 236 -5.22 -5.32 -21.25
C LYS A 236 -4.13 -4.26 -21.23
N ALA A 237 -3.17 -4.41 -22.14
CA ALA A 237 -2.17 -3.39 -22.39
C ALA A 237 -2.88 -2.04 -22.60
N PRO A 238 -2.32 -0.93 -22.09
CA PRO A 238 -2.95 0.39 -22.21
C PRO A 238 -3.25 0.81 -23.66
N SER A 239 -2.49 0.27 -24.62
CA SER A 239 -2.65 0.51 -26.06
C SER A 239 -3.79 -0.30 -26.70
N VAL A 240 -4.28 -1.35 -26.04
CA VAL A 240 -5.32 -2.25 -26.55
C VAL A 240 -6.68 -1.76 -26.07
N LYS A 241 -7.51 -1.26 -26.98
CA LYS A 241 -8.87 -0.82 -26.66
C LYS A 241 -9.81 -2.02 -26.52
N ILE A 242 -10.73 -1.95 -25.56
CA ILE A 242 -11.71 -3.03 -25.32
C ILE A 242 -12.75 -3.04 -26.43
N GLY A 243 -12.94 -4.18 -27.09
CA GLY A 243 -13.97 -4.38 -28.11
C GLY A 243 -14.62 -5.75 -28.00
N GLN A 244 -15.09 -6.29 -29.13
CA GLN A 244 -15.85 -7.55 -29.15
C GLN A 244 -15.04 -8.73 -28.62
N LYS A 245 -13.74 -8.80 -28.95
CA LYS A 245 -12.86 -9.89 -28.53
C LYS A 245 -12.69 -9.90 -27.00
N GLU A 246 -12.35 -8.76 -26.43
CA GLU A 246 -12.06 -8.60 -25.00
C GLU A 246 -13.33 -8.78 -24.16
N THR A 247 -14.46 -8.22 -24.60
CA THR A 247 -15.77 -8.44 -23.97
C THR A 247 -16.24 -9.89 -24.08
N GLY A 248 -15.97 -10.56 -25.21
CA GLY A 248 -16.23 -11.98 -25.39
C GLY A 248 -15.38 -12.86 -24.47
N GLN A 249 -14.11 -12.51 -24.27
CA GLN A 249 -13.20 -13.22 -23.37
C GLN A 249 -13.72 -13.22 -21.93
N VAL A 250 -14.08 -12.05 -21.39
CA VAL A 250 -14.57 -11.95 -20.01
C VAL A 250 -15.92 -12.66 -19.81
N ARG A 251 -16.81 -12.58 -20.82
CA ARG A 251 -18.07 -13.35 -20.86
C ARG A 251 -17.83 -14.86 -20.84
N SER A 252 -16.82 -15.34 -21.57
CA SER A 252 -16.47 -16.75 -21.61
C SER A 252 -16.09 -17.30 -20.23
N TYR A 253 -15.30 -16.56 -19.45
CA TYR A 253 -14.99 -16.96 -18.07
C TYR A 253 -16.23 -16.96 -17.17
N ALA A 254 -17.02 -15.89 -17.26
CA ALA A 254 -18.22 -15.73 -16.45
C ALA A 254 -19.22 -16.87 -16.67
N PHE A 255 -19.48 -17.21 -17.94
CA PHE A 255 -20.40 -18.28 -18.29
C PHE A 255 -19.82 -19.67 -18.03
N ALA A 256 -18.49 -19.85 -18.06
CA ALA A 256 -17.87 -21.10 -17.61
C ALA A 256 -18.12 -21.34 -16.12
N ILE A 257 -17.96 -20.33 -15.26
CA ILE A 257 -18.24 -20.44 -13.82
C ILE A 257 -19.74 -20.65 -13.56
N GLN A 258 -20.61 -19.93 -14.27
CA GLN A 258 -22.06 -20.10 -14.13
C GLN A 258 -22.56 -21.48 -14.59
N GLY A 259 -21.97 -22.01 -15.67
CA GLY A 259 -22.36 -23.28 -16.28
C GLY A 259 -21.86 -24.50 -15.50
N ASP A 260 -20.73 -24.39 -14.82
CA ASP A 260 -20.09 -25.50 -14.12
C ASP A 260 -20.79 -25.82 -12.79
N GLU A 261 -21.27 -27.05 -12.67
CA GLU A 261 -22.04 -27.51 -11.52
C GLU A 261 -21.29 -27.45 -10.19
N ARG A 262 -19.96 -27.47 -10.24
CA ARG A 262 -19.10 -27.44 -9.05
C ARG A 262 -19.09 -26.06 -8.37
N PHE A 263 -19.57 -25.02 -9.05
CA PHE A 263 -19.84 -23.70 -8.49
C PHE A 263 -21.30 -23.50 -8.07
N ARG A 264 -22.19 -24.48 -8.33
CA ARG A 264 -23.62 -24.36 -7.98
C ARG A 264 -23.85 -24.59 -6.48
N ASN A 265 -24.93 -24.03 -5.96
CA ASN A 265 -25.42 -24.19 -4.58
C ASN A 265 -24.59 -23.51 -3.47
N ILE A 266 -23.66 -22.62 -3.83
CA ILE A 266 -22.91 -21.80 -2.88
C ILE A 266 -23.29 -20.33 -3.08
N LYS A 267 -23.63 -19.63 -1.99
CA LYS A 267 -23.93 -18.19 -2.03
C LYS A 267 -22.64 -17.41 -2.30
N ALA A 268 -22.42 -17.07 -3.56
CA ALA A 268 -21.28 -16.30 -3.99
C ALA A 268 -21.71 -15.22 -4.99
N ARG A 269 -21.09 -14.06 -4.87
CA ARG A 269 -21.11 -13.01 -5.88
C ARG A 269 -19.86 -13.06 -6.69
N TRP A 270 -20.04 -13.01 -8.00
CA TRP A 270 -18.96 -13.04 -8.95
C TRP A 270 -18.98 -11.76 -9.76
N GLU A 271 -17.88 -11.02 -9.70
CA GLU A 271 -17.67 -9.84 -10.53
C GLU A 271 -16.52 -10.13 -11.49
N PHE A 272 -16.73 -9.83 -12.76
CA PHE A 272 -15.72 -10.01 -13.80
C PHE A 272 -15.46 -8.67 -14.46
N TRP A 273 -14.22 -8.18 -14.38
CA TRP A 273 -13.82 -6.91 -14.94
C TRP A 273 -12.87 -7.14 -16.11
N VAL A 274 -13.11 -6.44 -17.20
CA VAL A 274 -12.08 -6.23 -18.24
C VAL A 274 -11.62 -4.78 -18.20
N VAL A 275 -10.31 -4.58 -18.11
CA VAL A 275 -9.70 -3.27 -17.81
C VAL A 275 -8.73 -2.83 -18.90
N SER A 276 -8.88 -1.59 -19.38
CA SER A 276 -7.93 -0.93 -20.29
C SER A 276 -8.09 0.60 -20.22
N ASN A 277 -7.35 1.35 -21.04
CA ASN A 277 -7.49 2.81 -21.08
C ASN A 277 -8.74 3.30 -21.82
N ASP A 278 -9.22 2.59 -22.84
CA ASP A 278 -10.30 3.07 -23.71
C ASP A 278 -11.06 1.91 -24.37
N LEU A 279 -12.23 2.24 -24.91
CA LEU A 279 -13.18 1.31 -25.52
C LEU A 279 -13.29 1.60 -27.03
N MET A 280 -13.47 0.54 -27.82
CA MET A 280 -13.88 0.62 -29.21
C MET A 280 -15.38 0.96 -29.33
N PRO A 281 -15.87 1.46 -30.48
CA PRO A 281 -17.28 1.82 -30.66
C PRO A 281 -18.26 0.72 -30.27
N PHE A 282 -17.95 -0.54 -30.64
CA PHE A 282 -18.74 -1.71 -30.25
C PHE A 282 -18.92 -1.82 -28.74
N ALA A 283 -17.83 -1.74 -27.96
CA ALA A 283 -17.91 -1.85 -26.52
C ALA A 283 -18.59 -0.63 -25.89
N LYS A 284 -18.42 0.57 -26.46
CA LYS A 284 -19.10 1.80 -25.99
C LYS A 284 -20.62 1.66 -26.06
N GLU A 285 -21.13 1.13 -27.16
CA GLU A 285 -22.56 0.87 -27.34
C GLU A 285 -23.08 -0.16 -26.32
N GLU A 286 -22.37 -1.27 -26.16
CA GLU A 286 -22.74 -2.34 -25.23
C GLU A 286 -22.82 -1.88 -23.77
N VAL A 287 -21.91 -1.00 -23.35
CA VAL A 287 -21.83 -0.53 -21.96
C VAL A 287 -22.75 0.65 -21.66
N SER A 288 -23.36 1.26 -22.68
CA SER A 288 -24.28 2.41 -22.55
C SER A 288 -25.75 2.02 -22.50
N SER A 289 -26.07 0.74 -22.27
CA SER A 289 -27.46 0.28 -22.21
C SER A 289 -28.24 0.95 -21.07
N SER A 290 -29.48 1.36 -21.34
CA SER A 290 -30.30 2.12 -20.39
C SER A 290 -30.88 1.29 -19.24
N ASP A 291 -30.84 -0.04 -19.36
CA ASP A 291 -31.34 -0.98 -18.35
C ASP A 291 -30.34 -1.22 -17.20
N ARG A 292 -29.13 -0.66 -17.30
CA ARG A 292 -27.97 -0.99 -16.47
C ARG A 292 -27.08 0.22 -16.23
N PRO A 293 -26.29 0.25 -15.13
CA PRO A 293 -25.26 1.27 -14.96
C PRO A 293 -24.24 1.21 -16.10
N TYR A 294 -23.70 2.38 -16.46
CA TYR A 294 -22.62 2.49 -17.44
C TYR A 294 -21.45 1.58 -17.07
N GLY A 295 -20.89 0.89 -18.08
CA GLY A 295 -19.81 -0.08 -17.89
C GLY A 295 -20.30 -1.52 -17.66
N MET A 296 -21.56 -1.75 -17.30
CA MET A 296 -22.05 -3.10 -16.99
C MET A 296 -22.55 -3.85 -18.23
N LEU A 297 -21.87 -4.94 -18.60
CA LEU A 297 -22.25 -5.79 -19.72
C LEU A 297 -23.32 -6.82 -19.38
N HIS A 298 -23.35 -7.30 -18.14
CA HIS A 298 -24.24 -8.38 -17.73
C HIS A 298 -24.48 -8.36 -16.22
N ARG A 299 -25.71 -8.72 -15.81
CA ARG A 299 -26.07 -8.96 -14.42
C ARG A 299 -27.13 -10.07 -14.38
N LYS A 300 -26.83 -11.18 -13.70
CA LYS A 300 -27.77 -12.27 -13.47
C LYS A 300 -27.31 -13.15 -12.31
N ASP A 301 -28.22 -13.54 -11.42
CA ASP A 301 -27.99 -14.58 -10.39
C ASP A 301 -26.68 -14.41 -9.57
N GLY A 302 -26.40 -13.19 -9.09
CA GLY A 302 -25.18 -12.90 -8.31
C GLY A 302 -23.90 -12.71 -9.15
N LEU A 303 -23.98 -12.93 -10.46
CA LEU A 303 -22.89 -12.72 -11.41
C LEU A 303 -23.04 -11.36 -12.11
N GLN A 304 -21.94 -10.62 -12.19
CA GLN A 304 -21.85 -9.33 -12.86
C GLN A 304 -20.61 -9.26 -13.75
N ILE A 305 -20.75 -8.65 -14.93
CA ILE A 305 -19.66 -8.43 -15.87
C ILE A 305 -19.56 -6.95 -16.15
N TRP A 306 -18.36 -6.40 -16.00
CA TRP A 306 -18.05 -4.99 -16.12
C TRP A 306 -16.90 -4.75 -17.10
N VAL A 307 -17.02 -3.69 -17.87
CA VAL A 307 -15.92 -3.01 -18.54
C VAL A 307 -15.56 -1.81 -17.69
N ARG A 308 -14.28 -1.66 -17.38
CA ARG A 308 -13.77 -0.58 -16.53
C ARG A 308 -12.58 0.07 -17.19
N THR A 309 -12.49 1.39 -17.16
CA THR A 309 -11.28 2.07 -17.63
C THR A 309 -10.30 2.30 -16.50
N TRP A 310 -9.01 2.41 -16.84
CA TRP A 310 -8.00 2.87 -15.88
C TRP A 310 -8.32 4.25 -15.31
N SER A 311 -8.92 5.16 -16.10
CA SER A 311 -9.32 6.47 -15.60
C SER A 311 -10.40 6.36 -14.51
N GLU A 312 -11.38 5.47 -14.68
CA GLU A 312 -12.41 5.20 -13.66
C GLU A 312 -11.78 4.60 -12.39
N ILE A 313 -10.91 3.60 -12.53
CA ILE A 313 -10.28 2.94 -11.38
C ILE A 313 -9.39 3.91 -10.60
N LEU A 314 -8.55 4.70 -11.29
CA LEU A 314 -7.70 5.68 -10.65
C LEU A 314 -8.53 6.76 -9.94
N ASN A 315 -9.61 7.23 -10.58
CA ASN A 315 -10.53 8.20 -9.97
C ASN A 315 -11.19 7.65 -8.70
N ASP A 316 -11.64 6.39 -8.72
CA ASP A 316 -12.23 5.73 -7.54
C ASP A 316 -11.20 5.59 -6.42
N CYS A 317 -9.95 5.26 -6.74
CA CYS A 317 -8.86 5.22 -5.77
C CYS A 317 -8.58 6.59 -5.15
N ARG A 318 -8.48 7.64 -5.98
CA ARG A 318 -8.29 9.02 -5.51
C ARG A 318 -9.42 9.48 -4.62
N THR A 319 -10.66 9.20 -5.02
CA THR A 319 -11.85 9.53 -4.20
C THR A 319 -11.78 8.87 -2.83
N ARG A 320 -11.35 7.60 -2.75
CA ARG A 320 -11.17 6.89 -1.46
C ARG A 320 -10.05 7.51 -0.61
N LEU A 321 -8.99 8.02 -1.23
CA LEU A 321 -7.84 8.58 -0.54
C LEU A 321 -7.92 10.09 -0.31
N GLN A 322 -8.89 10.79 -0.91
CA GLN A 322 -9.00 12.25 -0.92
C GLN A 322 -9.01 12.87 0.48
N LEU A 323 -9.71 12.24 1.43
CA LEU A 323 -9.72 12.70 2.82
C LEU A 323 -8.30 12.65 3.41
N PHE A 324 -7.57 11.55 3.20
CA PHE A 324 -6.24 11.39 3.75
C PHE A 324 -5.20 12.25 3.05
N GLU A 325 -5.30 12.44 1.73
CA GLU A 325 -4.47 13.37 0.96
C GLU A 325 -4.59 14.79 1.54
N LYS A 326 -5.83 15.24 1.80
CA LYS A 326 -6.11 16.54 2.42
C LYS A 326 -5.56 16.65 3.84
N GLU A 327 -5.76 15.64 4.68
CA GLU A 327 -5.31 15.66 6.08
C GLU A 327 -3.79 15.54 6.20
N LEU A 328 -3.13 14.80 5.29
CA LEU A 328 -1.66 14.73 5.23
C LEU A 328 -1.04 15.97 4.58
N ASN A 329 -1.84 16.80 3.90
CA ASN A 329 -1.37 17.88 3.05
C ASN A 329 -0.29 17.40 2.07
N TYR A 330 -0.52 16.22 1.49
CA TYR A 330 0.42 15.54 0.63
C TYR A 330 0.16 15.91 -0.83
N ASN A 331 1.19 16.32 -1.55
CA ASN A 331 1.12 16.55 -2.99
C ASN A 331 2.15 15.64 -3.66
N ALA A 332 1.67 14.66 -4.42
CA ALA A 332 2.53 13.79 -5.21
C ALA A 332 3.01 14.54 -6.46
N ASP A 333 4.32 14.67 -6.63
CA ASP A 333 4.92 15.19 -7.86
C ASP A 333 5.09 14.07 -8.90
N ARG A 334 4.86 14.38 -10.17
CA ARG A 334 4.91 13.38 -11.24
C ARG A 334 6.29 12.70 -11.36
N ASP A 335 7.37 13.48 -11.31
CA ASP A 335 8.72 12.95 -11.53
C ASP A 335 9.18 12.15 -10.30
N GLU A 336 8.85 12.63 -9.10
CA GLU A 336 9.08 11.88 -7.85
C GLU A 336 8.30 10.57 -7.81
N SER A 337 7.03 10.57 -8.23
CA SER A 337 6.20 9.36 -8.32
C SER A 337 6.73 8.35 -9.34
N LEU A 338 7.23 8.82 -10.49
CA LEU A 338 7.88 7.95 -11.46
C LEU A 338 9.18 7.35 -10.90
N ALA A 339 10.01 8.14 -10.22
CA ALA A 339 11.21 7.65 -9.56
C ALA A 339 10.89 6.65 -8.44
N PHE A 340 9.83 6.89 -7.68
CA PHE A 340 9.31 5.97 -6.68
C PHE A 340 8.93 4.61 -7.31
N LEU A 341 8.17 4.60 -8.41
CA LEU A 341 7.82 3.36 -9.11
C LEU A 341 9.04 2.65 -9.71
N GLN A 342 9.96 3.40 -10.32
CA GLN A 342 11.19 2.85 -10.88
C GLN A 342 12.04 2.17 -9.80
N LYS A 343 12.14 2.77 -8.61
CA LYS A 343 12.87 2.20 -7.49
C LYS A 343 12.16 0.97 -6.92
N THR A 344 10.84 1.06 -6.71
CA THR A 344 10.04 0.02 -6.07
C THR A 344 9.95 -1.23 -6.95
N TYR A 345 9.70 -1.05 -8.24
CA TYR A 345 9.48 -2.12 -9.21
C TYR A 345 10.67 -2.29 -10.17
N ALA A 346 11.88 -1.96 -9.72
CA ALA A 346 13.08 -1.96 -10.56
C ALA A 346 13.29 -3.28 -11.30
N LYS A 347 13.07 -4.42 -10.62
CA LYS A 347 13.22 -5.76 -11.18
C LYS A 347 12.16 -6.07 -12.26
N ILE A 348 10.89 -5.78 -11.97
CA ILE A 348 9.79 -5.92 -12.92
C ILE A 348 10.03 -5.06 -14.16
N LEU A 349 10.38 -3.77 -13.96
CA LEU A 349 10.56 -2.81 -15.04
C LEU A 349 11.79 -3.11 -15.89
N ALA A 350 12.87 -3.61 -15.27
CA ALA A 350 14.06 -4.11 -15.98
C ALA A 350 13.83 -5.44 -16.71
N GLY A 351 12.71 -6.13 -16.45
CA GLY A 351 12.41 -7.44 -17.03
C GLY A 351 13.29 -8.57 -16.51
N THR A 352 13.90 -8.42 -15.32
CA THR A 352 14.80 -9.41 -14.72
C THR A 352 14.08 -10.41 -13.81
N GLU A 353 12.75 -10.39 -13.80
CA GLU A 353 11.92 -11.10 -12.84
C GLU A 353 11.19 -12.33 -13.44
N ASP A 354 11.73 -12.93 -14.51
CA ASP A 354 11.11 -14.10 -15.16
C ASP A 354 11.83 -15.42 -14.78
N SER A 355 11.11 -16.28 -14.03
CA SER A 355 10.99 -17.75 -14.14
C SER A 355 10.96 -18.52 -12.80
N GLU A 356 9.88 -18.42 -12.00
CA GLU A 356 9.61 -19.48 -10.99
C GLU A 356 8.14 -19.94 -10.88
N SER A 357 7.19 -19.44 -11.69
CA SER A 357 5.82 -19.96 -11.66
C SER A 357 5.37 -20.51 -13.01
N GLY A 358 5.69 -21.80 -13.24
CA GLY A 358 4.90 -22.65 -14.12
C GLY A 358 5.67 -23.44 -15.17
N ALA A 359 6.22 -24.59 -14.78
CA ALA A 359 6.26 -25.83 -15.58
C ALA A 359 6.92 -26.98 -14.78
N GLU A 360 6.19 -27.60 -13.84
CA GLU A 360 6.43 -29.04 -13.60
C GLU A 360 5.60 -29.80 -14.63
N ALA A 361 6.26 -30.19 -15.73
CA ALA A 361 5.74 -31.23 -16.60
C ALA A 361 5.82 -32.58 -15.85
N PRO A 362 4.79 -33.42 -15.85
CA PRO A 362 4.92 -34.77 -15.34
C PRO A 362 5.83 -35.53 -16.31
N GLY A 363 6.94 -36.07 -15.79
CA GLY A 363 7.85 -36.89 -16.55
C GLY A 363 7.14 -38.08 -17.17
N GLU A 364 7.29 -38.24 -18.48
CA GLU A 364 7.05 -39.50 -19.16
C GLU A 364 8.04 -40.53 -18.61
N GLY A 365 7.55 -41.40 -17.73
CA GLY A 365 8.21 -42.63 -17.35
C GLY A 365 8.05 -43.65 -18.48
N ASP A 366 9.14 -43.81 -19.21
CA ASP A 366 9.38 -44.71 -20.32
C ASP A 366 8.84 -46.14 -20.09
N ALA A 367 8.03 -46.60 -21.04
CA ALA A 367 7.63 -47.99 -21.14
C ALA A 367 8.73 -48.74 -21.90
N THR A 368 9.65 -49.35 -21.18
CA THR A 368 10.54 -50.36 -21.76
C THR A 368 9.83 -51.70 -21.74
N ALA A 369 9.50 -52.16 -22.95
CA ALA A 369 9.19 -53.53 -23.24
C ALA A 369 10.49 -54.35 -23.10
N ASP A 370 10.48 -55.35 -22.24
CA ASP A 370 11.35 -56.52 -22.34
C ASP A 370 10.45 -57.76 -22.35
N ASP A 371 10.29 -58.31 -23.55
CA ASP A 371 9.87 -59.69 -23.79
C ASP A 371 11.14 -60.43 -24.24
N GLU A 372 11.65 -61.35 -23.42
CA GLU A 372 12.14 -62.66 -23.87
C GLU A 372 12.65 -63.52 -22.69
N SER A 373 11.93 -64.63 -22.49
CA SER A 373 12.42 -65.99 -22.19
C SER A 373 13.56 -66.18 -21.17
N THR A 374 13.31 -66.98 -20.12
CA THR A 374 13.70 -68.40 -20.06
C THR A 374 13.46 -69.02 -18.68
N ASP A 375 12.89 -70.23 -18.75
CA ASP A 375 13.06 -71.40 -17.88
C ASP A 375 12.60 -71.47 -16.40
N SER A 376 11.92 -72.61 -16.18
CA SER A 376 11.62 -73.35 -14.93
C SER A 376 10.39 -72.96 -14.10
#